data_AF-A0A2V8LAP5-F1
#
_entry.id   AF-A0A2V8LAP5-F1
#
_cell.length_a   1.000
_cell.length_b   1.000
_cell.length_c   1.000
_cell.angle_alpha   90.00
_cell.angle_beta   90.00
_cell.angle_gamma   90.00
#
_symmetry.space_group_name_H-M   'P 1'
#
loop_
_entity.id
_entity.type
_entity.pdbx_description
1 polymer ?
#
loop_
_entity_poly.entity_id
_entity_poly.type
_entity_poly.pdbx_seq_one_letter_code
_entity_poly.pdbx_strand_id
1 'polypeptide(L)'
;MMYLFILDSLGTTELLVILGAALIFFGPRRLPQLSRQLGKSLSEFRRASDDFKRTWEREVNLENFDKGIEPTEGNSILDKATERIRAAREAAALESGGVSATAETIAPSITPVDPSLVQPRETNPLPGSPPIDQPGGKHEWL
;
A
#
# COMPACT_ATOMS: atom_id res chain seq x y z
N MET A 1 5.86 -33.41 24.41
CA MET A 1 6.28 -33.60 23.01
C MET A 1 5.35 -32.92 22.00
N MET A 2 4.02 -33.01 22.13
CA MET A 2 3.09 -32.26 21.25
C MET A 2 3.28 -30.73 21.32
N TYR A 3 3.44 -30.19 22.53
CA TYR A 3 3.60 -28.74 22.75
C TYR A 3 4.94 -28.17 22.28
N LEU A 4 5.95 -29.03 22.10
CA LEU A 4 7.27 -28.60 21.66
C LEU A 4 7.30 -28.39 20.13
N PHE A 5 6.54 -29.19 19.38
CA PHE A 5 6.31 -28.99 17.95
C PHE A 5 5.60 -27.66 17.63
N ILE A 6 4.68 -27.25 18.50
CA ILE A 6 3.92 -25.98 18.40
C ILE A 6 4.80 -24.74 18.66
N LEU A 7 5.90 -24.89 19.41
CA LEU A 7 6.83 -23.79 19.72
C LEU A 7 8.02 -23.73 18.77
N ASP A 8 8.43 -24.87 18.19
CA ASP A 8 9.54 -24.99 17.23
C ASP A 8 9.10 -24.59 15.80
N SER A 9 7.87 -24.90 15.42
CA SER A 9 7.23 -24.35 14.23
C SER A 9 6.50 -23.04 14.57
N LEU A 10 7.19 -21.97 14.97
CA LEU A 10 6.57 -20.63 14.97
C LEU A 10 6.42 -20.14 13.52
N GLY A 11 5.54 -20.81 12.78
CA GLY A 11 5.22 -20.56 11.39
C GLY A 11 3.95 -19.75 11.22
N THR A 12 3.59 -19.53 9.96
CA THR A 12 2.33 -18.89 9.57
C THR A 12 1.11 -19.69 10.02
N THR A 13 1.21 -21.02 10.13
CA THR A 13 0.12 -21.92 10.53
C THR A 13 -0.31 -21.69 11.98
N GLU A 14 0.64 -21.60 12.90
CA GLU A 14 0.42 -21.45 14.34
C GLU A 14 -0.15 -20.06 14.66
N LEU A 15 0.36 -19.03 13.98
CA LEU A 15 -0.21 -17.69 14.06
C LEU A 15 -1.67 -17.68 13.58
N LEU A 16 -2.02 -18.42 12.53
CA LEU A 16 -3.40 -18.56 12.06
C LEU A 16 -4.30 -19.29 13.06
N VAL A 17 -3.80 -20.32 13.74
CA VAL A 17 -4.57 -21.05 14.78
C VAL A 17 -4.86 -20.13 15.97
N ILE A 18 -3.85 -19.39 16.46
CA ILE A 18 -4.02 -18.44 17.57
C ILE A 18 -4.93 -17.29 17.15
N LEU A 19 -4.75 -16.75 15.93
CA LEU A 19 -5.64 -15.73 15.36
C LEU A 19 -7.08 -16.27 15.26
N GLY A 20 -7.27 -17.51 14.84
CA GLY A 20 -8.56 -18.20 14.81
C GLY A 20 -9.22 -18.30 16.20
N ALA A 21 -8.47 -18.72 17.22
CA ALA A 21 -8.95 -18.74 18.60
C ALA A 21 -9.33 -17.35 19.11
N ALA A 22 -8.51 -16.34 18.81
CA ALA A 22 -8.80 -14.94 19.13
C ALA A 22 -10.04 -14.43 18.38
N LEU A 23 -10.24 -14.81 17.12
CA LEU A 23 -11.43 -14.48 16.33
C LEU A 23 -12.69 -15.12 16.90
N ILE A 24 -12.61 -16.29 17.52
CA ILE A 24 -13.75 -16.92 18.20
C ILE A 24 -14.09 -16.18 19.49
N PHE A 25 -13.07 -15.85 20.30
CA PHE A 25 -13.26 -15.15 21.57
C PHE A 25 -13.70 -13.69 21.40
N PHE A 26 -13.00 -12.94 20.56
CA PHE A 26 -13.27 -11.53 20.31
C PHE A 26 -14.28 -11.31 19.18
N GLY A 27 -14.37 -12.21 18.20
CA GLY A 27 -15.21 -12.06 17.01
C GLY A 27 -14.46 -11.49 15.80
N PRO A 28 -14.75 -11.97 14.56
CA PRO A 28 -14.07 -11.52 13.34
C PRO A 28 -14.29 -10.06 12.97
N ARG A 29 -15.34 -9.44 13.51
CA ARG A 29 -15.61 -8.01 13.31
C ARG A 29 -14.90 -7.12 14.35
N ARG A 30 -14.53 -7.65 15.52
CA ARG A 30 -13.94 -6.85 16.61
C ARG A 30 -12.45 -6.61 16.42
N LEU A 31 -11.68 -7.61 15.99
CA LEU A 31 -10.25 -7.43 15.68
C LEU A 31 -9.97 -6.29 14.68
N PRO A 32 -10.64 -6.21 13.50
CA PRO A 32 -10.41 -5.10 12.57
C PRO A 32 -10.93 -3.77 13.10
N GLN A 33 -11.95 -3.76 13.96
CA GLN A 33 -12.46 -2.55 14.58
C GLN A 33 -11.45 -1.99 15.61
N LEU A 34 -10.88 -2.85 16.44
CA LEU A 34 -9.83 -2.52 17.41
C LEU A 34 -8.55 -2.08 16.71
N SER A 35 -8.13 -2.79 15.65
CA SER A 35 -6.92 -2.41 14.89
C SER A 35 -7.07 -1.08 14.17
N ARG A 36 -8.28 -0.72 13.69
CA ARG A 36 -8.55 0.62 13.14
C ARG A 36 -8.41 1.72 14.19
N GLN A 37 -8.92 1.49 15.39
CA GLN A 37 -8.82 2.45 16.50
C GLN A 37 -7.37 2.58 16.98
N LEU A 38 -6.69 1.45 17.23
CA LEU A 38 -5.28 1.41 17.61
C LEU A 38 -4.38 1.99 16.52
N GLY A 39 -4.66 1.69 15.25
CA GLY A 39 -3.91 2.19 14.10
C GLY A 39 -4.04 3.70 13.94
N LYS A 40 -5.23 4.26 14.20
CA LYS A 40 -5.42 5.71 14.22
C LYS A 40 -4.63 6.37 15.35
N SER A 41 -4.70 5.81 16.56
CA SER A 41 -3.91 6.29 17.71
C SER A 41 -2.39 6.19 17.46
N LEU A 42 -1.92 5.08 16.88
CA LEU A 42 -0.52 4.90 16.53
C LEU A 42 -0.08 5.85 15.40
N SER A 43 -0.94 6.14 14.43
CA SER A 43 -0.66 7.12 13.37
C SER A 43 -0.51 8.53 13.93
N GLU A 44 -1.39 8.93 14.86
CA GLU A 44 -1.31 10.22 15.55
C GLU A 44 -0.06 10.28 16.45
N PHE A 45 0.22 9.20 17.18
CA PHE A 45 1.44 9.06 17.99
C PHE A 45 2.71 9.14 17.15
N ARG A 46 2.74 8.49 15.97
CA ARG A 46 3.88 8.53 15.05
C ARG A 46 4.10 9.94 14.52
N ARG A 47 3.04 10.66 14.15
CA ARG A 47 3.14 12.06 13.72
C ARG A 47 3.66 12.97 14.83
N ALA A 48 3.15 12.82 16.05
CA ALA A 48 3.69 13.54 17.20
C ALA A 48 5.15 13.18 17.46
N SER A 49 5.51 11.89 17.35
CA SER A 49 6.90 11.39 17.47
C SER A 49 7.84 11.95 16.40
N ASP A 50 7.35 12.13 15.17
CA ASP A 50 8.10 12.75 14.08
C ASP A 50 8.33 14.25 14.34
N ASP A 51 7.32 14.96 14.85
CA ASP A 51 7.44 16.38 15.24
C ASP A 51 8.40 16.55 16.43
N PHE A 52 8.31 15.65 17.41
CA PHE A 52 9.27 15.53 18.51
C PHE A 52 10.68 15.32 17.97
N LYS A 53 10.90 14.35 17.08
CA LYS A 53 12.21 14.07 16.49
C LYS A 53 12.78 15.29 15.77
N ARG A 54 11.94 16.04 15.04
CA ARG A 54 12.35 17.29 14.35
C ARG A 54 12.75 18.39 15.32
N THR A 55 12.03 18.54 16.43
CA THR A 55 12.37 19.51 17.49
C THR A 55 13.65 19.09 18.21
N TRP A 56 13.77 17.82 18.57
CA TRP A 56 15.00 17.27 19.16
C TRP A 56 16.20 17.41 18.23
N GLU A 57 16.08 17.10 16.94
CA GLU A 57 17.15 17.31 15.97
C GLU A 57 17.50 18.80 15.84
N ARG A 58 16.52 19.70 15.90
CA ARG A 58 16.77 21.15 15.86
C ARG A 58 17.52 21.62 17.11
N GLU A 59 17.10 21.19 18.30
CA GLU A 59 17.70 21.57 19.58
C GLU A 59 19.08 20.91 19.79
N VAL A 60 19.20 19.62 19.50
CA VAL A 60 20.44 18.85 19.63
C VAL A 60 21.45 19.28 18.57
N ASN A 61 21.02 19.65 17.36
CA ASN A 61 21.93 20.26 16.39
C ASN A 61 22.43 21.62 16.89
N LEU A 62 21.58 22.44 17.51
CA LEU A 62 22.02 23.70 18.16
C LEU A 62 23.01 23.41 19.30
N GLU A 63 22.79 22.37 20.11
CA GLU A 63 23.71 21.99 21.19
C GLU A 63 25.02 21.36 20.69
N ASN A 64 25.01 20.65 19.55
CA ASN A 64 26.22 20.11 18.89
C ASN A 64 26.99 21.19 18.10
N PHE A 65 26.34 22.26 17.64
CA PHE A 65 27.02 23.42 17.07
C PHE A 65 27.78 24.22 18.15
N ASP A 66 27.23 24.30 19.37
CA ASP A 66 27.93 24.91 20.52
C ASP A 66 28.99 24.00 21.15
N LYS A 67 28.80 22.67 21.07
CA LYS A 67 29.78 21.67 21.51
C LYS A 67 30.39 21.00 20.28
N GLY A 68 31.32 21.69 19.61
CA GLY A 68 31.97 21.30 18.35
C GLY A 68 32.30 19.81 18.17
N ILE A 69 31.29 19.01 17.83
CA ILE A 69 31.40 17.63 17.38
C ILE A 69 31.18 17.71 15.87
N GLU A 70 32.28 17.63 15.12
CA GLU A 70 32.22 17.43 13.68
C GLU A 70 31.44 16.15 13.35
N PRO A 71 30.42 16.19 12.47
CA PRO A 71 29.78 15.00 11.94
C PRO A 71 30.68 14.40 10.85
N THR A 72 31.77 13.75 11.23
CA THR A 72 32.43 12.76 10.38
C THR A 72 31.73 11.41 10.59
N GLU A 73 31.60 10.60 9.53
CA GLU A 73 30.96 9.25 9.48
C GLU A 73 29.54 9.18 8.89
N GLY A 74 29.08 10.19 8.14
CA GLY A 74 27.86 10.07 7.29
C GLY A 74 28.16 9.92 5.78
N ASN A 75 29.39 10.20 5.37
CA ASN A 75 29.81 10.41 3.99
C ASN A 75 30.57 9.22 3.38
N SER A 76 31.23 8.37 4.17
CA SER A 76 32.07 7.26 3.68
C SER A 76 31.35 6.24 2.78
N ILE A 77 30.08 5.92 3.05
CA ILE A 77 29.30 4.95 2.25
C ILE A 77 28.82 5.58 0.94
N LEU A 78 28.35 6.83 1.00
CA LEU A 78 27.84 7.58 -0.15
C LEU A 78 28.96 7.96 -1.12
N ASP A 79 30.12 8.34 -0.58
CA ASP A 79 31.32 8.64 -1.37
C ASP A 79 31.83 7.38 -2.07
N LYS A 80 31.87 6.24 -1.37
CA LYS A 80 32.24 4.95 -2.00
C LYS A 80 31.25 4.50 -3.06
N ALA A 81 29.95 4.72 -2.87
CA ALA A 81 28.94 4.40 -3.87
C ALA A 81 29.08 5.29 -5.11
N THR A 82 29.32 6.59 -4.90
CA THR A 82 29.51 7.58 -5.98
C THR A 82 30.77 7.25 -6.79
N GLU A 83 31.85 6.89 -6.12
CA GLU A 83 33.10 6.50 -6.77
C GLU A 83 32.94 5.23 -7.62
N ARG A 84 32.18 4.24 -7.15
CA ARG A 84 31.89 3.02 -7.92
C ARG A 84 31.05 3.29 -9.16
N ILE A 85 30.06 4.18 -9.06
CA ILE A 85 29.24 4.60 -10.21
C ILE A 85 30.09 5.34 -11.23
N ARG A 86 30.98 6.23 -10.77
CA ARG A 86 31.92 6.96 -11.63
C ARG A 86 32.89 6.02 -12.35
N ALA A 87 33.52 5.11 -11.62
CA ALA A 87 34.46 4.13 -12.17
C ALA A 87 33.80 3.21 -13.21
N ALA A 88 32.56 2.75 -12.96
CA ALA A 88 31.80 1.96 -13.91
C ALA A 88 31.49 2.73 -15.20
N ARG A 89 31.20 4.04 -15.09
CA ARG A 89 30.92 4.90 -16.25
C ARG A 89 32.18 5.18 -17.08
N GLU A 90 33.32 5.39 -16.43
CA GLU A 90 34.61 5.59 -17.12
C GLU A 90 35.06 4.30 -17.82
N ALA A 91 34.85 3.13 -17.21
CA ALA A 91 35.07 1.83 -17.85
C ALA A 91 34.14 1.62 -19.06
N ALA A 92 32.84 1.94 -18.93
CA ALA A 92 31.88 1.84 -20.02
C ALA A 92 32.12 2.86 -21.16
N ALA A 93 32.68 4.03 -20.86
CA ALA A 93 33.01 5.04 -21.87
C ALA A 93 34.21 4.64 -22.74
N LEU A 94 35.11 3.81 -22.23
CA LEU A 94 36.21 3.23 -23.01
C LEU A 94 35.74 2.12 -23.95
N GLU A 95 34.62 1.45 -23.63
CA GLU A 95 34.02 0.41 -24.47
C GLU A 95 32.93 0.94 -25.43
N SER A 96 32.53 2.22 -25.35
CA SER A 96 31.46 2.77 -26.22
C SER A 96 31.95 3.17 -27.62
N GLY A 97 32.72 2.29 -28.24
CA GLY A 97 32.95 2.21 -29.68
C GLY A 97 32.15 1.06 -30.30
N GLY A 98 30.85 1.00 -30.05
CA GLY A 98 29.92 0.10 -30.74
C GLY A 98 29.41 -1.06 -29.89
N VAL A 99 28.10 -1.08 -29.62
CA VAL A 99 27.12 -1.88 -30.37
C VAL A 99 25.73 -1.62 -29.77
N SER A 100 24.86 -1.10 -30.63
CA SER A 100 23.42 -1.37 -30.75
C SER A 100 22.59 -1.43 -29.46
N ALA A 101 21.95 -0.30 -29.18
CA ALA A 101 20.69 -0.25 -28.45
C ALA A 101 19.69 -1.23 -29.09
N THR A 102 19.50 -2.38 -28.44
CA THR A 102 18.35 -3.27 -28.66
C THR A 102 17.59 -3.31 -27.34
N ALA A 103 16.95 -2.19 -27.02
CA ALA A 103 15.93 -2.15 -25.98
C ALA A 103 14.64 -2.73 -26.59
N GLU A 104 14.38 -4.00 -26.31
CA GLU A 104 13.08 -4.62 -26.54
C GLU A 104 11.98 -3.74 -25.94
N THR A 105 11.22 -3.11 -26.82
CA THR A 105 9.96 -2.45 -26.50
C THR A 105 8.94 -3.53 -26.16
N ILE A 106 8.77 -3.82 -24.88
CA ILE A 106 7.60 -4.58 -24.40
C ILE A 106 6.46 -3.58 -24.24
N ALA A 107 5.73 -3.32 -25.33
CA ALA A 107 4.47 -2.59 -25.29
C ALA A 107 3.37 -3.49 -24.68
N PRO A 108 2.56 -3.02 -23.72
CA PRO A 108 1.36 -3.74 -23.33
C PRO A 108 0.34 -3.67 -24.48
N SER A 109 0.07 -4.83 -25.09
CA SER A 109 -0.96 -4.98 -26.12
C SER A 109 -2.33 -4.78 -25.47
N ILE A 110 -2.95 -3.63 -25.71
CA ILE A 110 -4.32 -3.34 -25.29
C ILE A 110 -5.24 -4.04 -26.28
N THR A 111 -5.80 -5.19 -25.91
CA THR A 111 -6.78 -5.88 -26.77
C THR A 111 -8.07 -5.06 -26.81
N PRO A 112 -8.58 -4.64 -27.98
CA PRO A 112 -9.85 -3.94 -28.08
C PRO A 112 -11.00 -4.84 -27.61
N VAL A 113 -11.84 -4.35 -26.71
CA VAL A 113 -13.03 -5.07 -26.21
C VAL A 113 -14.09 -5.14 -27.33
N ASP A 114 -14.53 -6.35 -27.65
CA ASP A 114 -15.53 -6.62 -28.70
C ASP A 114 -16.92 -6.05 -28.32
N PRO A 115 -17.48 -5.13 -29.12
CA PRO A 115 -18.75 -4.47 -28.82
C PRO A 115 -20.00 -5.39 -28.95
N SER A 116 -19.86 -6.61 -29.46
CA SER A 116 -20.99 -7.54 -29.63
C SER A 116 -21.46 -8.22 -28.33
N LEU A 117 -20.69 -8.12 -27.24
CA LEU A 117 -21.03 -8.67 -25.92
C LEU A 117 -21.91 -7.75 -25.06
N VAL A 118 -22.20 -6.53 -25.52
CA VAL A 118 -23.08 -5.58 -24.84
C VAL A 118 -24.50 -5.69 -25.39
N GLN A 119 -25.17 -6.81 -25.11
CA GLN A 119 -26.61 -6.91 -25.40
C GLN A 119 -27.42 -6.24 -24.27
N PRO A 120 -28.34 -5.29 -24.58
CA PRO A 120 -29.30 -4.77 -23.62
C PRO A 120 -30.15 -5.93 -23.08
N ARG A 121 -30.20 -6.09 -21.75
CA ARG A 121 -31.06 -7.12 -21.12
C ARG A 121 -32.52 -6.84 -21.48
N GLU A 122 -33.13 -7.71 -22.29
CA GLU A 122 -34.58 -7.74 -22.48
C GLU A 122 -35.25 -8.12 -21.16
N THR A 123 -35.94 -7.16 -20.54
CA THR A 123 -36.76 -7.40 -19.36
C THR A 123 -38.10 -7.96 -19.81
N ASN A 124 -38.21 -9.29 -19.87
CA ASN A 124 -39.50 -9.96 -20.05
C ASN A 124 -40.40 -9.69 -18.82
N PRO A 125 -41.58 -9.06 -18.96
CA PRO A 125 -42.46 -8.84 -17.81
C PRO A 125 -43.07 -10.16 -17.34
N LEU A 126 -43.00 -10.42 -16.04
CA LEU A 126 -43.63 -11.57 -15.38
C LEU A 126 -45.16 -11.54 -15.58
N PRO A 127 -45.84 -12.68 -15.83
CA PRO A 127 -47.29 -12.74 -15.89
C PRO A 127 -47.85 -12.71 -14.46
N GLY A 128 -48.65 -11.68 -14.13
CA GLY A 128 -49.53 -11.75 -12.95
C GLY A 128 -49.54 -10.57 -11.97
N SER A 129 -49.33 -9.33 -12.39
CA SER A 129 -49.73 -8.17 -11.58
C SER A 129 -51.15 -7.71 -11.95
N PRO A 130 -52.08 -7.54 -10.98
CA PRO A 130 -53.44 -7.07 -11.26
C PRO A 130 -53.44 -5.62 -11.77
N PRO A 131 -54.47 -5.18 -12.51
CA PRO A 131 -54.51 -3.85 -13.09
C PRO A 131 -54.56 -2.81 -11.98
N ILE A 132 -53.58 -1.90 -11.97
CA ILE A 132 -53.63 -0.69 -11.16
C ILE A 132 -54.71 0.20 -11.78
N ASP A 133 -55.82 0.32 -11.06
CA ASP A 133 -56.91 1.24 -11.34
C ASP A 133 -56.37 2.68 -11.37
N GLN A 134 -56.38 3.30 -12.56
CA GLN A 134 -56.08 4.71 -12.74
C GLN A 134 -57.39 5.50 -12.62
N PRO A 135 -57.66 6.23 -11.53
CA PRO A 135 -58.66 7.28 -11.58
C PRO A 135 -58.05 8.50 -12.29
N GLY A 136 -58.41 8.64 -13.57
CA GLY A 136 -58.22 9.88 -14.32
C GLY A 136 -58.98 11.04 -13.67
N GLY A 137 -58.42 12.25 -13.79
CA GLY A 137 -59.07 13.43 -13.23
C GLY A 137 -58.23 14.69 -13.31
N LYS A 138 -58.00 15.12 -14.56
CA LYS A 138 -57.69 16.49 -14.99
C LYS A 138 -58.07 17.55 -13.96
N HIS A 139 -57.13 18.37 -13.49
CA HIS A 139 -57.31 19.77 -13.04
C HIS A 139 -55.87 20.36 -12.99
N GLU A 140 -55.32 21.02 -14.02
CA GLU A 140 -55.67 22.34 -14.56
C GLU A 140 -55.73 23.46 -13.48
N TRP A 141 -54.66 24.29 -13.47
CA TRP A 141 -54.50 25.68 -13.00
C TRP A 141 -55.03 26.13 -11.62
N LEU A 142 -54.11 26.48 -10.70
CA LEU A 142 -53.93 27.82 -10.07
C LEU A 142 -52.79 27.80 -9.05
#